data_AF-A0A452ZBK9-F1
#
_entry.id   AF-A0A452ZBK9-F1
#
_cell.length_a   1.000
_cell.length_b   1.000
_cell.length_c   1.000
_cell.angle_alpha   90.00
_cell.angle_beta   90.00
_cell.angle_gamma   90.00
#
_symmetry.space_group_name_H-M   'P 1'
#
loop_
_entity.id
_entity.type
_entity.pdbx_description
1 polymer ?
#
loop_
_entity_poly.entity_id
_entity_poly.type
_entity_poly.pdbx_seq_one_letter_code
_entity_poly.pdbx_strand_id
1 'polypeptide(L)'
;MDSDTGESLPAALLPYCGRSLLEGLMRDLQAREFLHFKIFGKQCITPVAVMTSSVKNNHEHIVAICERLEWFGRGRENFRLFEQPLVPVVNAEDGKWLISESLLPVGKPGGHGAIWKLACDRGVFEWLYRHGRKGATVRQVSNVVAATDLTLMALAGIGLRHNKKLGFASCERRPGATEGVNVLIEKQNLDGLWEYGITCIEYTEFEKYGISEPTATNGSLQASYPANTNILYVDLQAAQEVGSRKNASCLPGIVLNLKKAVSYVDHLGFECSAAGGRLECTMQNIADNFMNTYSYRCSKGIESM
;
A
#
# COMPACT_ATOMS: atom_id res chain seq x y z
N MET A 1 2.80 -4.65 -22.74
CA MET A 1 4.23 -4.44 -23.04
C MET A 1 4.32 -3.14 -23.81
N ASP A 2 5.41 -2.40 -23.64
CA ASP A 2 5.76 -1.31 -24.54
C ASP A 2 5.91 -1.89 -25.96
N SER A 3 5.32 -1.23 -26.96
CA SER A 3 5.31 -1.74 -28.35
C SER A 3 6.68 -1.64 -29.02
N ASP A 4 7.53 -0.74 -28.52
CA ASP A 4 8.77 -0.35 -29.17
C ASP A 4 9.97 -1.03 -28.47
N THR A 5 9.89 -1.20 -27.15
CA THR A 5 10.97 -1.83 -26.35
C THR A 5 10.66 -3.26 -25.90
N GLY A 6 9.40 -3.71 -25.98
CA GLY A 6 8.99 -5.03 -25.50
C GLY A 6 8.96 -5.16 -23.97
N GLU A 7 9.31 -4.11 -23.22
CA GLU A 7 9.35 -4.14 -21.77
C GLU A 7 7.95 -4.10 -21.13
N SER A 8 7.81 -4.70 -19.95
CA SER A 8 6.56 -4.63 -19.20
C SER A 8 6.37 -3.23 -18.62
N LEU A 9 5.40 -2.49 -19.18
CA LEU A 9 5.02 -1.15 -18.73
C LEU A 9 4.71 -1.10 -17.22
N PRO A 10 5.09 -0.02 -16.52
CA PRO A 10 4.58 0.26 -15.19
C PRO A 10 3.06 0.21 -15.12
N ALA A 11 2.51 -0.27 -14.01
CA ALA A 11 1.06 -0.45 -13.83
C ALA A 11 0.27 0.84 -14.12
N ALA A 12 0.83 2.00 -13.76
CA ALA A 12 0.24 3.31 -14.00
C ALA A 12 -0.07 3.58 -15.49
N LEU A 13 0.69 2.98 -16.41
CA LEU A 13 0.55 3.14 -17.86
C LEU A 13 -0.44 2.18 -18.49
N LEU A 14 -0.89 1.14 -17.77
CA LEU A 14 -1.74 0.12 -18.35
C LEU A 14 -3.05 0.74 -18.84
N PRO A 15 -3.49 0.41 -20.07
CA PRO A 15 -4.72 0.97 -20.61
C PRO A 15 -5.94 0.32 -19.95
N TYR A 16 -6.88 1.16 -19.53
CA TYR A 16 -8.20 0.76 -19.05
C TYR A 16 -9.25 1.75 -19.56
N CYS A 17 -10.25 1.25 -20.29
CA CYS A 17 -11.29 2.07 -20.91
C CYS A 17 -10.74 3.27 -21.73
N GLY A 18 -9.67 3.03 -22.49
CA GLY A 18 -9.06 4.02 -23.39
C GLY A 18 -8.16 5.06 -22.74
N ARG A 19 -7.78 4.89 -21.46
CA ARG A 19 -6.87 5.79 -20.72
C ARG A 19 -5.89 4.99 -19.88
N SER A 20 -4.79 5.61 -19.45
CA SER A 20 -3.89 5.00 -18.47
C SER A 20 -4.58 4.85 -17.10
N LEU A 21 -4.12 3.90 -16.26
CA LEU A 21 -4.65 3.76 -14.90
C LEU A 21 -4.46 5.04 -14.07
N LEU A 22 -3.32 5.73 -14.23
CA LEU A 22 -3.07 7.01 -13.54
C LEU A 22 -4.08 8.09 -13.94
N GLU A 23 -4.38 8.22 -15.24
CA GLU A 23 -5.44 9.13 -15.71
C GLU A 23 -6.80 8.76 -15.10
N GLY A 24 -7.13 7.47 -15.04
CA GLY A 24 -8.35 6.98 -14.40
C GLY A 24 -8.47 7.44 -12.95
N LEU A 25 -7.38 7.31 -12.17
CA LEU A 25 -7.33 7.79 -10.78
C LEU A 25 -7.56 9.29 -10.66
N MET A 26 -6.90 10.08 -11.51
CA MET A 26 -7.01 11.54 -11.44
C MET A 26 -8.42 12.01 -11.81
N ARG A 27 -9.06 11.35 -12.79
CA ARG A 27 -10.43 11.64 -13.18
C ARG A 27 -11.44 11.32 -12.08
N ASP A 28 -11.28 10.20 -11.37
CA ASP A 28 -12.10 9.88 -10.19
C ASP A 28 -11.99 10.96 -9.12
N LEU A 29 -10.75 11.38 -8.81
CA LEU A 29 -10.52 12.44 -7.83
C LEU A 29 -11.19 13.76 -8.26
N GLN A 30 -11.02 14.17 -9.52
CA GLN A 30 -11.64 15.38 -10.07
C GLN A 30 -13.17 15.30 -10.05
N ALA A 31 -13.76 14.12 -10.30
CA ALA A 31 -15.20 13.93 -10.23
C ALA A 31 -15.74 14.18 -8.81
N ARG A 32 -15.01 13.74 -7.77
CA ARG A 32 -15.38 13.97 -6.36
C ARG A 32 -15.24 15.44 -5.96
N GLU A 33 -14.21 16.12 -6.46
CA GLU A 33 -14.03 17.56 -6.24
C GLU A 33 -15.12 18.39 -6.94
N PHE A 34 -15.50 17.98 -8.15
CA PHE A 34 -16.61 18.58 -8.87
C PHE A 34 -17.94 18.34 -8.15
N LEU A 35 -18.17 17.14 -7.62
CA LEU A 35 -19.34 16.84 -6.80
C LEU A 35 -19.38 17.73 -5.55
N HIS A 36 -18.25 17.87 -4.84
CA HIS A 36 -18.14 18.79 -3.70
C HIS A 36 -18.49 20.23 -4.10
N PHE A 37 -17.95 20.73 -5.22
CA PHE A 37 -18.30 22.04 -5.75
C PHE A 37 -19.81 22.17 -6.04
N LYS A 38 -20.43 21.15 -6.64
CA LYS A 38 -21.87 21.17 -6.94
C LYS A 38 -22.75 21.19 -5.70
N ILE A 39 -22.33 20.53 -4.63
CA ILE A 39 -23.11 20.46 -3.38
C ILE A 39 -22.91 21.71 -2.53
N PHE A 40 -21.67 22.22 -2.42
CA PHE A 40 -21.31 23.25 -1.44
C PHE A 40 -20.95 24.61 -2.05
N GLY A 41 -20.93 24.73 -3.38
CA GLY A 41 -20.54 25.95 -4.09
C GLY A 41 -19.06 26.32 -3.96
N LYS A 42 -18.24 25.42 -3.39
CA LYS A 42 -16.81 25.68 -3.11
C LYS A 42 -15.93 24.68 -3.85
N GLN A 43 -15.07 25.19 -4.72
CA GLN A 43 -14.06 24.38 -5.38
C GLN A 43 -12.94 24.02 -4.39
N CYS A 44 -12.44 22.80 -4.50
CA CYS A 44 -11.29 22.32 -3.74
C CYS A 44 -10.37 21.53 -4.66
N ILE A 45 -9.06 21.58 -4.35
CA ILE A 45 -8.04 20.75 -5.00
C ILE A 45 -7.41 19.89 -3.91
N THR A 46 -7.49 18.60 -4.10
CA THR A 46 -6.93 17.59 -3.20
C THR A 46 -5.48 17.33 -3.61
N PRO A 47 -4.49 17.56 -2.74
CA PRO A 47 -3.10 17.27 -3.06
C PRO A 47 -2.87 15.76 -3.28
N VAL A 48 -2.03 15.40 -4.25
CA VAL A 48 -1.73 14.01 -4.61
C VAL A 48 -0.25 13.72 -4.36
N ALA A 49 0.03 12.77 -3.49
CA ALA A 49 1.38 12.25 -3.27
C ALA A 49 1.50 10.87 -3.95
N VAL A 50 2.59 10.64 -4.70
CA VAL A 50 2.81 9.38 -5.42
C VAL A 50 4.19 8.84 -5.10
N MET A 51 4.23 7.65 -4.52
CA MET A 51 5.46 6.88 -4.39
C MET A 51 5.72 6.11 -5.70
N THR A 52 6.94 6.23 -6.21
CA THR A 52 7.39 5.66 -7.49
C THR A 52 8.59 4.73 -7.25
N SER A 53 9.17 4.19 -8.32
CA SER A 53 10.41 3.40 -8.31
C SER A 53 11.20 3.64 -9.59
N SER A 54 12.52 3.48 -9.57
CA SER A 54 13.39 3.49 -10.76
C SER A 54 13.25 2.24 -11.63
N VAL A 55 12.72 1.13 -11.10
CA VAL A 55 12.52 -0.09 -11.88
C VAL A 55 11.63 0.19 -13.09
N LYS A 56 12.10 -0.20 -14.28
CA LYS A 56 11.41 -0.02 -15.58
C LYS A 56 11.09 1.46 -15.87
N ASN A 57 11.98 2.37 -15.47
CA ASN A 57 11.83 3.83 -15.64
C ASN A 57 10.48 4.37 -15.13
N ASN A 58 9.91 3.73 -14.09
CA ASN A 58 8.56 4.04 -13.63
C ASN A 58 8.45 5.47 -13.11
N HIS A 59 9.49 6.01 -12.48
CA HIS A 59 9.52 7.41 -12.06
C HIS A 59 9.40 8.37 -13.26
N GLU A 60 10.26 8.18 -14.26
CA GLU A 60 10.34 9.00 -15.47
C GLU A 60 9.04 8.93 -16.27
N HIS A 61 8.45 7.75 -16.41
CA HIS A 61 7.16 7.58 -17.08
C HIS A 61 6.01 8.30 -16.37
N ILE A 62 5.97 8.26 -15.03
CA ILE A 62 4.94 8.98 -14.25
C ILE A 62 5.14 10.50 -14.38
N VAL A 63 6.38 10.99 -14.29
CA VAL A 63 6.70 12.41 -14.50
C VAL A 63 6.26 12.85 -15.89
N ALA A 64 6.61 12.09 -16.93
CA ALA A 64 6.28 12.41 -18.32
C ALA A 64 4.77 12.47 -18.56
N ILE A 65 3.97 11.59 -17.96
CA ILE A 65 2.49 11.70 -18.04
C ILE A 65 2.01 12.96 -17.35
N CYS A 66 2.47 13.21 -16.12
CA CYS A 66 2.06 14.39 -15.36
C CYS A 66 2.38 15.66 -16.16
N GLU A 67 3.57 15.80 -16.73
CA GLU A 67 3.96 16.97 -17.53
C GLU A 67 3.17 17.08 -18.83
N ARG A 68 3.05 15.98 -19.60
CA ARG A 68 2.30 15.94 -20.86
C ARG A 68 0.83 16.32 -20.68
N LEU A 69 0.23 15.95 -19.56
CA LEU A 69 -1.16 16.25 -19.22
C LEU A 69 -1.30 17.50 -18.34
N GLU A 70 -0.26 18.35 -18.27
CA GLU A 70 -0.25 19.62 -17.54
C GLU A 70 -0.70 19.47 -16.07
N TRP A 71 -0.18 18.44 -15.40
CA TRP A 71 -0.52 18.03 -14.05
C TRP A 71 -2.03 17.83 -13.87
N PHE A 72 -2.68 17.30 -14.92
CA PHE A 72 -4.12 17.07 -15.01
C PHE A 72 -4.96 18.35 -14.79
N GLY A 73 -4.39 19.53 -15.08
CA GLY A 73 -5.03 20.83 -14.83
C GLY A 73 -5.12 21.20 -13.35
N ARG A 74 -4.33 20.55 -12.48
CA ARG A 74 -4.35 20.75 -11.01
C ARG A 74 -3.19 21.62 -10.52
N GLY A 75 -2.21 21.91 -11.37
CA GLY A 75 -0.97 22.58 -10.99
C GLY A 75 0.07 21.63 -10.38
N ARG A 76 1.34 21.87 -10.68
CA ARG A 76 2.48 21.04 -10.21
C ARG A 76 2.61 21.05 -8.69
N GLU A 77 2.28 22.16 -8.06
CA GLU A 77 2.34 22.39 -6.62
C GLU A 77 1.42 21.46 -5.82
N ASN A 78 0.35 20.95 -6.45
CA ASN A 78 -0.60 20.01 -5.88
C ASN A 78 -0.18 18.54 -6.07
N PHE A 79 1.02 18.28 -6.60
CA PHE A 79 1.61 16.96 -6.71
C PHE A 79 2.94 16.85 -5.96
N ARG A 80 3.14 15.70 -5.32
CA ARG A 80 4.43 15.32 -4.74
C ARG A 80 4.81 13.91 -5.15
N LEU A 81 5.75 13.81 -6.08
CA LEU A 81 6.37 12.55 -6.47
C LEU A 81 7.58 12.28 -5.58
N PHE A 82 7.75 11.06 -5.11
CA PHE A 82 8.92 10.61 -4.37
C PHE A 82 9.24 9.16 -4.72
N GLU A 83 10.51 8.80 -4.73
CA GLU A 83 10.97 7.50 -5.21
C GLU A 83 11.37 6.59 -4.04
N GLN A 84 10.97 5.32 -4.13
CA GLN A 84 11.43 4.29 -3.21
C GLN A 84 12.80 3.74 -3.65
N PRO A 85 13.68 3.37 -2.69
CA PRO A 85 14.97 2.78 -3.02
C PRO A 85 14.81 1.34 -3.54
N LEU A 86 15.85 0.87 -4.22
CA LEU A 86 16.05 -0.54 -4.48
C LEU A 86 16.76 -1.19 -3.28
N VAL A 87 16.36 -2.41 -2.96
CA VAL A 87 16.98 -3.24 -1.92
C VAL A 87 17.71 -4.42 -2.57
N PRO A 88 18.83 -4.87 -2.00
CA PRO A 88 19.60 -5.98 -2.55
C PRO A 88 18.81 -7.28 -2.49
N VAL A 89 18.93 -8.08 -3.55
CA VAL A 89 18.42 -9.46 -3.60
C VAL A 89 19.47 -10.41 -3.02
N VAL A 90 19.02 -11.31 -2.15
CA VAL A 90 19.82 -12.39 -1.57
C VAL A 90 19.50 -13.72 -2.24
N ASN A 91 20.52 -14.55 -2.42
CA ASN A 91 20.40 -15.94 -2.85
C ASN A 91 19.79 -16.79 -1.72
N ALA A 92 18.88 -17.70 -2.07
CA ALA A 92 18.21 -18.55 -1.09
C ALA A 92 19.11 -19.65 -0.50
N GLU A 93 20.15 -20.07 -1.21
CA GLU A 93 21.05 -21.15 -0.80
C GLU A 93 22.11 -20.67 0.19
N ASP A 94 22.82 -19.58 -0.14
CA ASP A 94 23.99 -19.14 0.64
C ASP A 94 23.83 -17.76 1.29
N GLY A 95 22.69 -17.09 1.08
CA GLY A 95 22.38 -15.78 1.66
C GLY A 95 23.20 -14.62 1.11
N LYS A 96 24.05 -14.85 0.10
CA LYS A 96 24.87 -13.78 -0.49
C LYS A 96 24.04 -12.91 -1.42
N TRP A 97 24.51 -11.68 -1.64
CA TRP A 97 23.92 -10.80 -2.63
C TRP A 97 24.09 -11.37 -4.03
N LEU A 98 23.02 -11.32 -4.82
CA LEU A 98 23.15 -11.52 -6.26
C LEU A 98 23.85 -10.30 -6.85
N ILE A 99 24.87 -10.52 -7.68
CA ILE A 99 25.71 -9.47 -8.25
C ILE A 99 25.47 -9.40 -9.75
N SER A 100 25.27 -8.17 -10.25
CA SER A 100 25.05 -7.89 -11.67
C SER A 100 26.36 -7.71 -12.45
N GLU A 101 26.28 -7.59 -13.78
CA GLU A 101 27.39 -7.27 -14.70
C GLU A 101 28.28 -6.12 -14.18
N SER A 102 27.65 -5.08 -13.66
CA SER A 102 28.32 -3.88 -13.13
C SER A 102 29.01 -4.06 -11.77
N LEU A 103 29.08 -5.29 -11.24
CA LEU A 103 29.52 -5.61 -9.88
C LEU A 103 28.66 -4.96 -8.78
N LEU A 104 27.48 -4.45 -9.13
CA LEU A 104 26.51 -3.91 -8.19
C LEU A 104 25.51 -4.98 -7.75
N PRO A 105 25.01 -4.93 -6.51
CA PRO A 105 23.94 -5.81 -6.07
C PRO A 105 22.70 -5.68 -6.96
N VAL A 106 22.11 -6.81 -7.33
CA VAL A 106 20.83 -6.83 -8.03
C VAL A 106 19.77 -6.20 -7.11
N GLY A 107 19.19 -5.08 -7.56
CA GLY A 107 18.21 -4.31 -6.80
C GLY A 107 16.78 -4.62 -7.21
N LYS A 108 15.88 -4.73 -6.23
CA LYS A 108 14.41 -4.76 -6.45
C LYS A 108 13.71 -3.78 -5.50
N PRO A 109 12.48 -3.34 -5.79
CA PRO A 109 11.75 -2.46 -4.87
C PRO A 109 11.52 -3.16 -3.53
N GLY A 110 11.71 -2.41 -2.42
CA GLY A 110 11.62 -2.90 -1.04
C GLY A 110 10.20 -3.05 -0.50
N GLY A 111 9.20 -3.09 -1.38
CA GLY A 111 7.79 -3.18 -1.03
C GLY A 111 7.15 -1.82 -0.71
N HIS A 112 5.82 -1.80 -0.78
CA HIS A 112 5.04 -0.55 -0.68
C HIS A 112 4.94 0.00 0.75
N GLY A 113 5.35 -0.75 1.77
CA GLY A 113 5.43 -0.27 3.16
C GLY A 113 6.43 0.87 3.39
N ALA A 114 7.40 1.02 2.49
CA ALA A 114 8.39 2.08 2.55
C ALA A 114 7.77 3.48 2.43
N ILE A 115 6.52 3.57 1.94
CA ILE A 115 5.79 4.82 1.77
C ILE A 115 5.75 5.67 3.05
N TRP A 116 5.66 5.06 4.23
CA TRP A 116 5.54 5.80 5.49
C TRP A 116 6.85 6.45 5.91
N LYS A 117 7.95 5.69 5.91
CA LYS A 117 9.29 6.22 6.19
C LYS A 117 9.70 7.26 5.15
N LEU A 118 9.46 6.98 3.87
CA LEU A 118 9.80 7.89 2.78
C LEU A 118 8.96 9.17 2.81
N ALA A 119 7.66 9.08 3.11
CA ALA A 119 6.83 10.27 3.26
C ALA A 119 7.34 11.18 4.39
N CYS A 120 7.86 10.61 5.48
CA CYS A 120 8.51 11.36 6.54
C CYS A 120 9.84 11.98 6.06
N ASP A 121 10.75 11.17 5.52
CA ASP A 121 12.09 11.62 5.13
C ASP A 121 12.08 12.67 4.01
N ARG A 122 11.09 12.58 3.13
CA ARG A 122 10.94 13.48 1.97
C ARG A 122 10.05 14.69 2.26
N GLY A 123 9.60 14.88 3.50
CA GLY A 123 8.78 16.01 3.89
C GLY A 123 7.38 16.03 3.28
N VAL A 124 6.84 14.85 2.93
CA VAL A 124 5.53 14.70 2.28
C VAL A 124 4.40 14.99 3.27
N PHE A 125 4.53 14.55 4.52
CA PHE A 125 3.54 14.86 5.57
C PHE A 125 3.44 16.36 5.81
N GLU A 126 4.58 17.05 5.96
CA GLU A 126 4.66 18.50 6.11
C GLU A 126 4.05 19.22 4.91
N TRP A 127 4.29 18.72 3.70
CA TRP A 127 3.67 19.25 2.50
C TRP A 127 2.14 19.06 2.51
N LEU A 128 1.63 17.91 2.95
CA LEU A 128 0.18 17.69 3.11
C LEU A 128 -0.44 18.61 4.17
N TYR A 129 0.25 18.85 5.29
CA TYR A 129 -0.21 19.78 6.33
C TYR A 129 -0.29 21.22 5.84
N ARG A 130 0.67 21.67 5.01
CA ARG A 130 0.60 23.00 4.37
C ARG A 130 -0.61 23.14 3.44
N HIS A 131 -1.12 22.03 2.90
CA HIS A 131 -2.38 22.00 2.15
C HIS A 131 -3.63 21.84 3.04
N GLY A 132 -3.47 21.92 4.36
CA GLY A 132 -4.55 21.81 5.34
C GLY A 132 -5.16 20.41 5.45
N ARG A 133 -4.40 19.35 5.10
CA ARG A 133 -4.89 17.96 5.19
C ARG A 133 -4.63 17.40 6.59
N LYS A 134 -5.59 16.61 7.08
CA LYS A 134 -5.49 15.88 8.37
C LYS A 134 -5.46 14.36 8.18
N GLY A 135 -6.13 13.86 7.15
CA GLY A 135 -6.13 12.46 6.76
C GLY A 135 -5.93 12.30 5.26
N ALA A 136 -5.66 11.07 4.83
CA ALA A 136 -5.52 10.72 3.42
C ALA A 136 -6.16 9.37 3.13
N THR A 137 -6.55 9.18 1.87
CA THR A 137 -6.84 7.86 1.32
C THR A 137 -5.61 7.36 0.56
N VAL A 138 -5.13 6.17 0.89
CA VAL A 138 -3.95 5.55 0.28
C VAL A 138 -4.38 4.29 -0.45
N ARG A 139 -3.96 4.12 -1.70
CA ARG A 139 -4.35 2.99 -2.55
C ARG A 139 -3.28 2.65 -3.58
N GLN A 140 -3.31 1.42 -4.07
CA GLN A 140 -2.51 0.99 -5.22
C GLN A 140 -3.14 1.49 -6.54
N VAL A 141 -2.31 1.72 -7.55
CA VAL A 141 -2.75 2.21 -8.87
C VAL A 141 -3.54 1.18 -9.67
N SER A 142 -3.34 -0.11 -9.40
CA SER A 142 -3.93 -1.22 -10.14
C SER A 142 -5.40 -1.49 -9.83
N ASN A 143 -5.94 -0.95 -8.73
CA ASN A 143 -7.33 -1.19 -8.36
C ASN A 143 -8.25 -0.16 -9.02
N VAL A 144 -8.78 -0.50 -10.21
CA VAL A 144 -9.67 0.35 -11.00
C VAL A 144 -11.08 0.46 -10.40
N VAL A 145 -11.53 -0.55 -9.67
CA VAL A 145 -12.89 -0.61 -9.09
C VAL A 145 -13.00 0.17 -7.78
N ALA A 146 -11.89 0.48 -7.11
CA ALA A 146 -11.86 1.27 -5.89
C ALA A 146 -12.60 2.62 -6.01
N ALA A 147 -12.74 3.14 -7.23
CA ALA A 147 -13.34 4.43 -7.53
C ALA A 147 -14.81 4.37 -8.00
N THR A 148 -15.39 3.19 -8.22
CA THR A 148 -16.67 3.06 -8.93
C THR A 148 -17.89 3.34 -8.06
N ASP A 149 -17.71 3.48 -6.75
CA ASP A 149 -18.77 3.71 -5.79
C ASP A 149 -18.39 4.77 -4.74
N LEU A 150 -19.21 4.88 -3.69
CA LEU A 150 -19.02 5.81 -2.59
C LEU A 150 -18.02 5.33 -1.53
N THR A 151 -17.40 4.15 -1.68
CA THR A 151 -16.60 3.49 -0.65
C THR A 151 -15.42 4.37 -0.19
N LEU A 152 -14.68 5.01 -1.10
CA LEU A 152 -13.56 5.88 -0.69
C LEU A 152 -14.01 7.11 0.10
N MET A 153 -15.14 7.70 -0.28
CA MET A 153 -15.71 8.86 0.43
C MET A 153 -16.24 8.45 1.78
N ALA A 154 -16.93 7.31 1.87
CA ALA A 154 -17.42 6.76 3.14
C ALA A 154 -16.24 6.42 4.06
N LEU A 155 -15.20 5.75 3.56
CA LEU A 155 -14.00 5.39 4.31
C LEU A 155 -13.31 6.63 4.90
N ALA A 156 -13.07 7.65 4.06
CA ALA A 156 -12.47 8.91 4.52
C ALA A 156 -13.39 9.66 5.50
N GLY A 157 -14.68 9.72 5.22
CA GLY A 157 -15.68 10.38 6.05
C GLY A 157 -15.82 9.76 7.44
N ILE A 158 -15.90 8.42 7.52
CA ILE A 158 -15.93 7.67 8.79
C ILE A 158 -14.62 7.89 9.55
N GLY A 159 -13.49 7.79 8.85
CA GLY A 159 -12.17 7.99 9.42
C GLY A 159 -12.04 9.35 10.12
N LEU A 160 -12.44 10.43 9.43
CA LEU A 160 -12.42 11.79 9.96
C LEU A 160 -13.47 12.01 11.05
N ARG A 161 -14.73 11.59 10.83
CA ARG A 161 -15.84 11.81 11.76
C ARG A 161 -15.59 11.18 13.12
N HIS A 162 -14.94 10.02 13.16
CA HIS A 162 -14.69 9.26 14.38
C HIS A 162 -13.24 9.32 14.84
N ASN A 163 -12.42 10.25 14.31
CA ASN A 163 -11.01 10.41 14.66
C ASN A 163 -10.23 9.09 14.65
N LYS A 164 -10.46 8.25 13.64
CA LYS A 164 -9.75 6.97 13.50
C LYS A 164 -8.31 7.25 13.09
N LYS A 165 -7.37 6.43 13.56
CA LYS A 165 -5.96 6.47 13.11
C LYS A 165 -5.76 5.79 11.76
N LEU A 166 -6.54 4.74 11.50
CA LEU A 166 -6.48 3.89 10.33
C LEU A 166 -7.86 3.30 10.03
N GLY A 167 -8.14 3.04 8.77
CA GLY A 167 -9.28 2.24 8.32
C GLY A 167 -8.98 1.49 7.04
N PHE A 168 -9.63 0.35 6.84
CA PHE A 168 -9.48 -0.49 5.65
C PHE A 168 -10.80 -0.54 4.90
N ALA A 169 -10.79 -0.29 3.60
CA ALA A 169 -11.85 -0.83 2.76
C ALA A 169 -11.57 -2.31 2.51
N SER A 170 -12.55 -3.14 2.82
CA SER A 170 -12.45 -4.60 2.72
C SER A 170 -13.67 -5.15 2.00
N CYS A 171 -13.55 -6.36 1.45
CA CYS A 171 -14.66 -7.06 0.83
C CYS A 171 -14.73 -8.51 1.31
N GLU A 172 -15.80 -9.20 0.95
CA GLU A 172 -15.91 -10.64 1.16
C GLU A 172 -14.80 -11.37 0.40
N ARG A 173 -14.07 -12.25 1.09
CA ARG A 173 -13.02 -13.06 0.49
C ARG A 173 -13.66 -14.21 -0.29
N ARG A 174 -13.39 -14.28 -1.59
CA ARG A 174 -13.83 -15.38 -2.47
C ARG A 174 -12.84 -16.54 -2.45
N PRO A 175 -13.28 -17.79 -2.68
CA PRO A 175 -12.35 -18.91 -2.84
C PRO A 175 -11.35 -18.66 -3.97
N GLY A 176 -10.06 -18.92 -3.72
CA GLY A 176 -8.99 -18.69 -4.69
C GLY A 176 -8.54 -17.22 -4.82
N ALA A 177 -9.07 -16.32 -3.99
CA ALA A 177 -8.58 -14.96 -3.83
C ALA A 177 -7.11 -14.96 -3.38
N THR A 178 -6.30 -14.09 -3.99
CA THR A 178 -4.86 -13.92 -3.67
C THR A 178 -4.59 -12.66 -2.85
N GLU A 179 -5.65 -12.06 -2.33
CA GLU A 179 -5.60 -10.94 -1.39
C GLU A 179 -5.33 -11.43 0.04
N GLY A 180 -4.56 -10.66 0.79
CA GLY A 180 -4.44 -10.83 2.23
C GLY A 180 -5.77 -10.61 2.95
N VAL A 181 -5.84 -10.93 4.24
CA VAL A 181 -7.03 -10.73 5.07
C VAL A 181 -6.77 -9.81 6.25
N ASN A 182 -7.77 -9.03 6.62
CA ASN A 182 -7.74 -8.21 7.82
C ASN A 182 -8.24 -9.03 9.01
N VAL A 183 -7.44 -9.11 10.07
CA VAL A 183 -7.76 -9.90 11.27
C VAL A 183 -7.60 -9.06 12.53
N LEU A 184 -8.33 -9.42 13.59
CA LEU A 184 -8.11 -8.88 14.93
C LEU A 184 -6.97 -9.66 15.59
N ILE A 185 -5.93 -8.94 16.02
CA ILE A 185 -4.92 -9.47 16.94
C ILE A 185 -5.39 -9.20 18.37
N GLU A 186 -5.28 -10.23 19.21
CA GLU A 186 -5.34 -10.14 20.66
C GLU A 186 -4.03 -10.71 21.22
N LYS A 187 -3.34 -9.96 22.08
CA LYS A 187 -2.13 -10.43 22.77
C LYS A 187 -1.98 -9.78 24.14
N GLN A 188 -1.24 -10.40 25.05
CA GLN A 188 -0.78 -9.72 26.26
C GLN A 188 0.57 -9.04 26.03
N ASN A 189 0.75 -7.84 26.57
CA ASN A 189 2.03 -7.15 26.59
C ASN A 189 2.87 -7.55 27.81
N LEU A 190 4.09 -7.02 27.91
CA LEU A 190 5.04 -7.35 28.98
C LEU A 190 4.55 -6.92 30.37
N ASP A 191 3.65 -5.93 30.44
CA ASP A 191 3.03 -5.45 31.69
C ASP A 191 1.80 -6.27 32.09
N GLY A 192 1.47 -7.34 31.34
CA GLY A 192 0.30 -8.18 31.56
C GLY A 192 -1.03 -7.59 31.08
N LEU A 193 -0.99 -6.41 30.44
CA LEU A 193 -2.18 -5.78 29.86
C LEU A 193 -2.53 -6.42 28.50
N TRP A 194 -3.80 -6.36 28.14
CA TRP A 194 -4.31 -6.90 26.87
C TRP A 194 -4.26 -5.84 25.77
N GLU A 195 -3.64 -6.17 24.65
CA GLU A 195 -3.56 -5.35 23.45
C GLU A 195 -4.43 -5.91 22.33
N TYR A 196 -5.20 -5.02 21.70
CA TYR A 196 -6.07 -5.33 20.57
C TYR A 196 -5.81 -4.38 19.42
N GLY A 197 -5.72 -4.91 18.21
CA GLY A 197 -5.62 -4.11 16.99
C GLY A 197 -5.90 -4.93 15.75
N ILE A 198 -6.05 -4.25 14.63
CA ILE A 198 -6.26 -4.89 13.34
C ILE A 198 -4.89 -5.07 12.69
N THR A 199 -4.64 -6.22 12.07
CA THR A 199 -3.52 -6.43 11.17
C THR A 199 -4.00 -6.94 9.83
N CYS A 200 -3.12 -6.93 8.83
CA CYS A 200 -3.30 -7.68 7.60
C CYS A 200 -2.32 -8.84 7.58
N ILE A 201 -2.83 -10.05 7.32
CA ILE A 201 -2.01 -11.22 7.03
C ILE A 201 -2.02 -11.43 5.51
N GLU A 202 -0.85 -11.51 4.90
CA GLU A 202 -0.72 -11.75 3.47
C GLU A 202 -1.07 -13.19 3.10
N TYR A 203 -1.61 -13.40 1.90
CA TYR A 203 -2.04 -14.73 1.43
C TYR A 203 -0.91 -15.77 1.45
N THR A 204 0.33 -15.32 1.25
CA THR A 204 1.52 -16.19 1.31
C THR A 204 1.83 -16.70 2.71
N GLU A 205 1.25 -16.11 3.75
CA GLU A 205 1.43 -16.51 5.14
C GLU A 205 0.23 -17.27 5.73
N PHE A 206 -0.83 -17.53 4.97
CA PHE A 206 -2.03 -18.20 5.48
C PHE A 206 -1.75 -19.57 6.08
N GLU A 207 -0.88 -20.37 5.45
CA GLU A 207 -0.47 -21.68 5.95
C GLU A 207 0.15 -21.58 7.36
N LYS A 208 1.03 -20.58 7.58
CA LYS A 208 1.68 -20.32 8.87
C LYS A 208 0.68 -19.98 9.97
N TYR A 209 -0.44 -19.34 9.63
CA TYR A 209 -1.46 -18.91 10.59
C TYR A 209 -2.72 -19.80 10.60
N GLY A 210 -2.73 -20.91 9.87
CA GLY A 210 -3.88 -21.82 9.80
C GLY A 210 -5.14 -21.20 9.18
N ILE A 211 -4.98 -20.17 8.34
CA ILE A 211 -6.09 -19.51 7.66
C ILE A 211 -6.54 -20.40 6.50
N SER A 212 -7.75 -20.94 6.61
CA SER A 212 -8.33 -21.81 5.60
C SER A 212 -8.95 -21.03 4.43
N GLU A 213 -9.08 -21.66 3.27
CA GLU A 213 -9.89 -21.13 2.18
C GLU A 213 -11.36 -21.06 2.60
N PRO A 214 -12.09 -19.98 2.24
CA PRO A 214 -13.53 -19.94 2.46
C PRO A 214 -14.19 -21.07 1.65
N THR A 215 -15.04 -21.86 2.30
CA THR A 215 -15.85 -22.87 1.61
C THR A 215 -17.08 -22.20 0.99
N ALA A 216 -17.44 -22.59 -0.23
CA ALA A 216 -18.60 -22.06 -0.96
C ALA A 216 -19.96 -22.50 -0.37
N THR A 217 -20.00 -23.00 0.87
CA THR A 217 -21.21 -23.53 1.49
C THR A 217 -22.02 -22.42 2.13
N ASN A 218 -23.10 -22.05 1.44
CA ASN A 218 -24.23 -21.30 1.98
C ASN A 218 -24.63 -21.88 3.35
N GLY A 219 -24.36 -21.13 4.43
CA GLY A 219 -24.97 -21.35 5.74
C GLY A 219 -24.05 -21.77 6.89
N SER A 220 -22.77 -22.09 6.67
CA SER A 220 -21.84 -22.31 7.81
C SER A 220 -21.13 -21.02 8.20
N LEU A 221 -21.38 -20.53 9.43
CA LEU A 221 -20.70 -19.43 10.12
C LEU A 221 -19.21 -19.75 10.41
N GLN A 222 -18.44 -20.19 9.43
CA GLN A 222 -16.99 -20.09 9.57
C GLN A 222 -16.68 -18.61 9.34
N ALA A 223 -16.25 -17.93 10.41
CA ALA A 223 -15.94 -16.50 10.36
C ALA A 223 -14.85 -16.27 9.31
N SER A 224 -15.25 -15.88 8.10
CA SER A 224 -14.33 -15.54 7.02
C SER A 224 -13.75 -14.17 7.33
N TYR A 225 -12.42 -14.09 7.38
CA TYR A 225 -11.75 -12.80 7.51
C TYR A 225 -11.95 -12.00 6.22
N PRO A 226 -12.29 -10.70 6.32
CA PRO A 226 -12.53 -9.88 5.14
C PRO A 226 -11.21 -9.67 4.36
N ALA A 227 -11.31 -9.74 3.03
CA ALA A 227 -10.18 -9.52 2.15
C ALA A 227 -9.72 -8.06 2.19
N ASN A 228 -8.42 -7.86 2.31
CA ASN A 228 -7.79 -6.55 2.25
C ASN A 228 -7.71 -6.06 0.80
N THR A 229 -8.34 -4.93 0.49
CA THR A 229 -8.30 -4.33 -0.85
C THR A 229 -7.12 -3.40 -1.07
N ASN A 230 -6.26 -3.22 -0.06
CA ASN A 230 -5.15 -2.25 -0.05
C ASN A 230 -5.61 -0.80 -0.30
N ILE A 231 -6.82 -0.48 0.16
CA ILE A 231 -7.36 0.88 0.20
C ILE A 231 -7.49 1.26 1.67
N LEU A 232 -6.74 2.27 2.08
CA LEU A 232 -6.61 2.69 3.46
C LEU A 232 -7.13 4.11 3.63
N TYR A 233 -7.79 4.39 4.75
CA TYR A 233 -7.81 5.72 5.32
C TYR A 233 -6.72 5.81 6.37
N VAL A 234 -5.94 6.88 6.37
CA VAL A 234 -4.91 7.14 7.38
C VAL A 234 -5.07 8.53 7.96
N ASP A 235 -4.94 8.62 9.28
CA ASP A 235 -4.63 9.88 9.95
C ASP A 235 -3.16 10.23 9.69
N LEU A 236 -2.90 11.45 9.21
CA LEU A 236 -1.56 11.83 8.77
C LEU A 236 -0.59 11.98 9.94
N GLN A 237 -1.07 12.46 11.09
CA GLN A 237 -0.23 12.60 12.28
C GLN A 237 0.19 11.22 12.80
N ALA A 238 -0.76 10.30 12.96
CA ALA A 238 -0.48 8.94 13.39
C ALA A 238 0.46 8.21 12.42
N ALA A 239 0.29 8.41 11.11
CA ALA A 239 1.18 7.82 10.11
C ALA A 239 2.60 8.41 10.15
N GLN A 240 2.72 9.73 10.33
CA GLN A 240 4.01 10.41 10.48
C GLN A 240 4.74 9.97 11.76
N GLU A 241 4.02 9.80 12.88
CA GLU A 241 4.58 9.28 14.12
C GLU A 241 5.25 7.92 13.89
N VAL A 242 4.61 7.02 13.13
CA VAL A 242 5.22 5.73 12.75
C VAL A 242 6.41 5.92 11.81
N GLY A 243 6.24 6.72 10.75
CA GLY A 243 7.29 6.98 9.76
C GLY A 243 8.55 7.63 10.34
N SER A 244 8.43 8.42 11.41
CA SER A 244 9.55 9.10 12.07
C SER A 244 10.41 8.21 12.98
N ARG A 245 9.95 6.98 13.28
CA ARG A 245 10.65 6.07 14.20
C ARG A 245 11.99 5.61 13.62
N LYS A 246 12.96 5.41 14.51
CA LYS A 246 14.33 4.96 14.19
C LYS A 246 14.53 3.45 14.34
N ASN A 247 13.45 2.68 14.30
CA ASN A 247 13.46 1.23 14.42
C ASN A 247 12.59 0.60 13.33
N ALA A 248 12.55 -0.73 13.25
CA ALA A 248 11.86 -1.48 12.20
C ALA A 248 10.36 -1.13 12.05
N SER A 249 9.71 -0.56 13.07
CA SER A 249 8.29 -0.22 12.98
C SER A 249 7.94 0.85 11.95
N CYS A 250 8.91 1.66 11.50
CA CYS A 250 8.71 2.61 10.39
C CYS A 250 8.65 1.94 9.01
N LEU A 251 8.98 0.65 8.92
CA LEU A 251 8.88 -0.20 7.75
C LEU A 251 7.95 -1.38 8.07
N PRO A 252 6.63 -1.15 8.18
CA PRO A 252 5.71 -2.17 8.68
C PRO A 252 5.62 -3.40 7.76
N GLY A 253 5.32 -4.56 8.36
CA GLY A 253 5.11 -5.81 7.62
C GLY A 253 6.34 -6.32 6.89
N ILE A 254 7.51 -6.26 7.53
CA ILE A 254 8.75 -6.78 6.93
C ILE A 254 8.63 -8.28 6.69
N VAL A 255 8.81 -8.71 5.45
CA VAL A 255 8.81 -10.11 5.01
C VAL A 255 9.99 -10.38 4.08
N LEU A 256 10.44 -11.64 4.06
CA LEU A 256 11.44 -12.13 3.11
C LEU A 256 10.88 -13.36 2.41
N ASN A 257 10.55 -13.23 1.13
CA ASN A 257 10.07 -14.36 0.32
C ASN A 257 11.19 -14.87 -0.60
N LEU A 258 11.79 -16.02 -0.22
CA LEU A 258 12.86 -16.70 -0.96
C LEU A 258 12.35 -17.70 -2.01
N LYS A 259 11.03 -17.91 -2.13
CA LYS A 259 10.45 -18.95 -2.99
C LYS A 259 10.43 -18.59 -4.48
N LYS A 260 10.70 -17.33 -4.85
CA LYS A 260 10.62 -16.86 -6.23
C LYS A 260 11.98 -16.98 -6.92
N ALA A 261 11.97 -17.42 -8.18
CA ALA A 261 13.15 -17.30 -9.03
C ALA A 261 13.38 -15.82 -9.38
N VAL A 262 14.65 -15.42 -9.37
CA VAL A 262 15.11 -14.09 -9.75
C VAL A 262 15.98 -14.21 -10.99
N SER A 263 15.50 -13.67 -12.10
CA SER A 263 16.28 -13.48 -13.32
C SER A 263 17.16 -12.23 -13.18
N TYR A 264 18.44 -12.35 -13.56
CA TYR A 264 19.42 -11.27 -13.56
C TYR A 264 20.55 -11.57 -14.56
N VAL A 265 21.30 -10.56 -14.97
CA VAL A 265 22.55 -10.73 -15.74
C VAL A 265 23.70 -10.69 -14.75
N ASP A 266 24.52 -11.74 -14.71
CA ASP A 266 25.62 -11.84 -13.76
C ASP A 266 26.82 -10.94 -14.12
N HIS A 267 27.82 -10.91 -13.23
CA HIS A 267 29.08 -10.17 -13.41
C HIS A 267 29.89 -10.53 -14.67
N LEU A 268 29.55 -11.63 -15.35
CA LEU A 268 30.20 -12.10 -16.57
C LEU A 268 29.35 -11.82 -17.83
N GLY A 269 28.18 -11.20 -17.69
CA GLY A 269 27.27 -10.88 -18.78
C GLY A 269 26.32 -12.02 -19.17
N PHE A 270 26.22 -13.09 -18.36
CA PHE A 270 25.31 -14.20 -18.65
C PHE A 270 23.94 -14.02 -17.98
N GLU A 271 22.88 -14.31 -18.74
CA GLU A 271 21.54 -14.41 -18.18
C GLU A 271 21.47 -15.60 -17.21
N CYS A 272 21.12 -15.29 -15.97
CA CYS A 272 21.06 -16.22 -14.86
C CYS A 272 19.67 -16.19 -14.23
N SER A 273 19.29 -17.32 -13.61
CA SER A 273 18.09 -17.44 -12.79
C SER A 273 18.44 -18.21 -11.52
N ALA A 274 18.21 -17.60 -10.37
CA ALA A 274 18.49 -18.21 -9.07
C ALA A 274 17.29 -18.08 -8.13
N ALA A 275 17.10 -19.06 -7.25
CA ALA A 275 16.17 -18.91 -6.13
C ALA A 275 16.69 -17.81 -5.21
N GLY A 276 15.85 -16.82 -4.91
CA GLY A 276 16.27 -15.67 -4.12
C GLY A 276 15.11 -14.77 -3.74
N GLY A 277 15.41 -13.80 -2.88
CA GLY A 277 14.41 -12.87 -2.38
C GLY A 277 15.00 -11.56 -1.93
N ARG A 278 14.14 -10.64 -1.51
CA ARG A 278 14.55 -9.40 -0.87
C ARG A 278 13.64 -9.11 0.31
N LEU A 279 14.12 -8.26 1.22
CA LEU A 279 13.25 -7.70 2.25
C LEU A 279 12.20 -6.83 1.60
N GLU A 280 10.94 -7.13 1.87
CA GLU A 280 9.78 -6.36 1.45
C GLU A 280 9.05 -5.85 2.69
N CYS A 281 8.40 -4.72 2.59
CA CYS A 281 7.49 -4.20 3.61
C CYS A 281 6.15 -3.84 2.96
N THR A 282 5.08 -3.87 3.75
CA THR A 282 3.70 -3.72 3.27
C THR A 282 3.02 -2.52 3.92
N MET A 283 2.32 -1.72 3.12
CA MET A 283 1.79 -0.44 3.57
C MET A 283 0.68 -0.59 4.61
N GLN A 284 -0.14 -1.62 4.46
CA GLN A 284 -1.31 -1.87 5.30
C GLN A 284 -0.94 -2.35 6.72
N ASN A 285 0.24 -2.95 6.89
CA ASN A 285 0.74 -3.39 8.19
C ASN A 285 1.17 -2.22 9.08
N ILE A 286 1.04 -0.95 8.64
CA ILE A 286 1.12 0.19 9.56
C ILE A 286 0.12 0.04 10.71
N ALA A 287 -0.98 -0.70 10.48
CA ALA A 287 -1.96 -1.10 11.48
C ALA A 287 -1.37 -1.72 12.75
N ASP A 288 -0.24 -2.44 12.63
CA ASP A 288 0.42 -3.10 13.75
C ASP A 288 0.95 -2.10 14.80
N ASN A 289 1.03 -0.82 14.43
CA ASN A 289 1.43 0.27 15.31
C ASN A 289 0.26 0.90 16.08
N PHE A 290 -0.97 0.48 15.81
CA PHE A 290 -2.20 1.07 16.34
C PHE A 290 -2.97 0.03 17.16
N MET A 291 -2.49 -0.22 18.37
CA MET A 291 -3.11 -1.12 19.35
C MET A 291 -3.84 -0.30 20.43
N ASN A 292 -4.97 -0.82 20.89
CA ASN A 292 -5.65 -0.37 22.10
C ASN A 292 -5.28 -1.31 23.25
N THR A 293 -5.03 -0.74 24.43
CA THR A 293 -4.61 -1.49 25.62
C THR A 293 -5.69 -1.47 26.70
N TYR A 294 -5.94 -2.62 27.34
CA TYR A 294 -6.95 -2.80 28.37
C TYR A 294 -6.40 -3.63 29.54
N SER A 295 -6.94 -3.42 30.75
CA SER A 295 -6.55 -4.17 31.95
C SER A 295 -7.16 -5.57 32.03
N TYR A 296 -8.13 -5.88 31.18
CA TYR A 296 -8.83 -7.17 31.15
C TYR A 296 -8.96 -7.67 29.71
N ARG A 297 -9.11 -8.98 29.58
CA ARG A 297 -9.41 -9.60 28.28
C ARG A 297 -10.84 -9.28 27.91
N CYS A 298 -11.05 -8.71 26.73
CA CYS A 298 -12.37 -8.47 26.18
C CYS A 298 -13.01 -9.81 25.75
N SER A 299 -13.76 -10.44 26.66
CA SER A 299 -14.53 -11.65 26.33
C SER A 299 -15.87 -11.27 25.67
N LYS A 300 -16.06 -11.68 24.41
CA LYS A 300 -17.28 -11.66 23.58
C LYS A 300 -18.30 -10.54 23.84
N GLY A 301 -18.40 -9.63 22.86
CA GLY A 301 -19.60 -8.82 22.63
C GLY A 301 -19.32 -7.41 22.15
N ILE A 302 -18.87 -7.22 20.90
CA ILE A 302 -19.14 -5.97 20.18
C ILE A 302 -20.56 -6.09 19.63
N GLU A 303 -21.53 -6.17 20.53
CA GLU A 303 -22.97 -6.03 20.25
C GLU A 303 -23.48 -4.87 21.08
N SER A 304 -22.87 -3.69 20.95
CA SER A 304 -23.41 -2.36 21.29
C SER A 304 -22.29 -1.30 21.40
N MET A 305 -21.89 -0.73 20.27
CA MET A 305 -21.44 0.67 20.18
C MET A 305 -21.87 1.26 18.85
#